data_AF-A0A2P2K1V0-F1
#
_entry.id   AF-A0A2P2K1V0-F1
#
_cell.length_a   1.000
_cell.length_b   1.000
_cell.length_c   1.000
_cell.angle_alpha   90.00
_cell.angle_beta   90.00
_cell.angle_gamma   90.00
#
_symmetry.space_group_name_H-M   'P 1'
#
loop_
_entity.id
_entity.type
_entity.pdbx_description
1 polymer ?
#
loop_
_entity_poly.entity_id
_entity_poly.type
_entity_poly.pdbx_seq_one_letter_code
_entity_poly.pdbx_strand_id
1 'polypeptide(L)'
;MEAKLLRTSFPALQSPNASKFPSQISTLALQTRKPAILRSSLEKGRVLSLRVFASSTELAKKERVDESENLKLENIRQSLIRQEDSIIFCLLERSQYCYNADTYDPDAFAMEGFSGSLVEYLLKKTEMLHAQVGRYKSPDEHPFFPDDLPEPLLPPLQYLQVLQPIADTINVNRKVWDLYFRDLIPRLVREGNDGNCGSAALCDTICLQVCVQFNLSSFLMILWLIWNLILNCKG
;
A
#
# COMPACT_ATOMS: atom_id res chain seq x y z
N MET A 1 -26.31 -17.91 -59.81
CA MET A 1 -27.15 -18.49 -58.74
C MET A 1 -26.75 -17.80 -57.46
N GLU A 2 -27.58 -16.84 -57.05
CA GLU A 2 -27.43 -15.98 -55.87
C GLU A 2 -27.59 -16.80 -54.58
N ALA A 3 -26.68 -16.64 -53.61
CA ALA A 3 -26.83 -17.19 -52.26
C ALA A 3 -27.22 -16.08 -51.28
N LYS A 4 -28.45 -16.22 -50.77
CA LYS A 4 -29.16 -15.28 -49.90
C LYS A 4 -28.50 -15.10 -48.53
N LEU A 5 -28.41 -13.83 -48.12
CA LEU A 5 -28.20 -13.35 -46.74
C LEU A 5 -29.36 -13.79 -45.82
N LEU A 6 -29.03 -14.32 -44.64
CA LEU A 6 -29.96 -14.39 -43.51
C LEU A 6 -29.38 -13.61 -42.33
N ARG A 7 -29.99 -12.44 -42.12
CA ARG A 7 -29.81 -11.50 -41.02
C ARG A 7 -30.80 -11.92 -39.92
N THR A 8 -30.31 -12.36 -38.77
CA THR A 8 -31.15 -12.56 -37.59
C THR A 8 -31.05 -11.32 -36.70
N SER A 9 -32.21 -10.69 -36.50
CA SER A 9 -32.46 -9.49 -35.73
C SER A 9 -32.57 -9.80 -34.24
N PHE A 10 -31.86 -9.03 -33.41
CA PHE A 10 -32.06 -8.98 -31.95
C PHE A 10 -33.31 -8.14 -31.62
N PRO A 11 -34.14 -8.53 -30.64
CA PRO A 11 -35.26 -7.69 -30.20
C PRO A 11 -34.75 -6.55 -29.31
N ALA A 12 -35.19 -5.33 -29.65
CA ALA A 12 -35.02 -4.14 -28.85
C ALA A 12 -36.05 -4.10 -27.71
N LEU A 13 -35.60 -3.85 -26.48
CA LEU A 13 -36.46 -3.38 -25.39
C LEU A 13 -35.79 -2.21 -24.63
N GLN A 14 -36.66 -1.30 -24.24
CA GLN A 14 -36.47 0.11 -23.96
C GLN A 14 -35.67 0.45 -22.69
N SER A 15 -35.01 1.61 -22.76
CA SER A 15 -34.39 2.34 -21.65
C SER A 15 -35.45 2.95 -20.71
N PRO A 16 -35.18 2.94 -19.39
CA PRO A 16 -35.67 3.99 -18.51
C PRO A 16 -34.52 4.73 -17.79
N ASN A 17 -34.58 6.05 -17.93
CA ASN A 17 -34.19 7.07 -16.95
C ASN A 17 -32.70 7.25 -16.59
N ALA A 18 -32.17 8.37 -17.09
CA ALA A 18 -31.01 9.07 -16.57
C ALA A 18 -31.20 9.46 -15.09
N SER A 19 -30.43 8.84 -14.21
CA SER A 19 -30.14 9.36 -12.87
C SER A 19 -28.77 10.01 -12.88
N LYS A 20 -28.76 11.34 -12.67
CA LYS A 20 -27.55 12.12 -12.45
C LYS A 20 -27.01 11.76 -11.06
N PHE A 21 -25.85 11.12 -10.98
CA PHE A 21 -25.09 11.01 -9.74
C PHE A 21 -24.01 12.10 -9.69
N PRO A 22 -23.89 12.85 -8.58
CA PRO A 22 -22.94 13.95 -8.48
C PRO A 22 -21.53 13.42 -8.20
N SER A 23 -20.60 13.74 -9.09
CA SER A 23 -19.15 13.71 -8.86
C SER A 23 -18.80 14.73 -7.77
N GLN A 24 -18.50 14.27 -6.55
CA GLN A 24 -17.85 15.10 -5.54
C GLN A 24 -16.33 15.04 -5.73
N ILE A 25 -15.81 15.96 -6.54
CA ILE A 25 -14.40 16.34 -6.54
C ILE A 25 -14.27 17.48 -5.54
N SER A 26 -13.66 17.22 -4.38
CA SER A 26 -13.33 18.26 -3.41
C SER A 26 -12.05 18.99 -3.84
N THR A 27 -12.20 20.13 -4.50
CA THR A 27 -11.10 21.08 -4.72
C THR A 27 -10.81 21.85 -3.43
N LEU A 28 -9.70 21.54 -2.75
CA LEU A 28 -9.19 22.35 -1.64
C LEU A 28 -8.58 23.65 -2.18
N ALA A 29 -9.34 24.74 -2.10
CA ALA A 29 -8.86 26.08 -2.42
C ALA A 29 -8.01 26.65 -1.27
N LEU A 30 -6.72 26.86 -1.52
CA LEU A 30 -5.78 27.54 -0.62
C LEU A 30 -6.08 29.05 -0.60
N GLN A 31 -6.82 29.53 0.40
CA GLN A 31 -7.02 30.97 0.61
C GLN A 31 -5.81 31.57 1.33
N THR A 32 -5.00 32.32 0.59
CA THR A 32 -3.95 33.19 1.11
C THR A 32 -4.57 34.36 1.90
N ARG A 33 -4.38 34.40 3.23
CA ARG A 33 -4.64 35.60 4.05
C ARG A 33 -3.36 36.40 4.22
N LYS A 34 -3.40 37.68 3.80
CA LYS A 34 -2.36 38.69 4.03
C LYS A 34 -2.23 39.00 5.53
N PRO A 35 -1.03 39.31 6.06
CA PRO A 35 -0.88 39.73 7.45
C PRO A 35 -1.25 41.21 7.59
N ALA A 36 -2.18 41.51 8.50
CA ALA A 36 -2.44 42.86 8.97
C ALA A 36 -1.45 43.20 10.08
N ILE A 37 -0.64 44.23 9.85
CA ILE A 37 0.23 44.85 10.84
C ILE A 37 -0.66 45.58 11.85
N LEU A 38 -0.52 45.27 13.14
CA LEU A 38 -1.09 46.09 14.22
C LEU A 38 0.00 46.40 15.25
N ARG A 39 0.38 47.68 15.28
CA ARG A 39 1.23 48.31 16.30
C ARG A 39 0.44 48.48 17.61
N SER A 40 1.05 48.13 18.73
CA SER A 40 0.80 48.75 20.04
C SER A 40 2.10 48.67 20.86
N SER A 41 2.82 49.78 20.94
CA SER A 41 2.88 50.71 22.08
C SER A 41 3.43 50.09 23.37
N LEU A 42 4.66 50.50 23.66
CA LEU A 42 5.47 50.26 24.85
C LEU A 42 4.84 50.91 26.08
N GLU A 43 4.53 50.13 27.11
CA GLU A 43 4.29 50.62 28.48
C GLU A 43 5.01 49.68 29.47
N LYS A 44 5.82 50.29 30.34
CA LYS A 44 6.68 49.65 31.35
C LYS A 44 5.83 49.19 32.54
N GLY A 45 5.94 47.92 32.94
CA GLY A 45 5.35 47.49 34.21
C GLY A 45 5.75 46.08 34.66
N ARG A 46 6.59 46.02 35.70
CA ARG A 46 6.86 44.90 36.64
C ARG A 46 7.07 43.49 36.06
N VAL A 47 8.33 43.05 36.06
CA VAL A 47 8.68 41.62 35.98
C VAL A 47 8.34 40.94 37.31
N LEU A 48 7.27 40.15 37.32
CA LEU A 48 7.08 39.08 38.31
C LEU A 48 7.54 37.78 37.66
N SER A 49 8.67 37.25 38.15
CA SER A 49 9.18 35.93 37.76
C SER A 49 8.22 34.85 38.28
N LEU A 50 7.25 34.47 37.46
CA LEU A 50 6.50 33.24 37.66
C LEU A 50 7.37 32.08 37.19
N ARG A 51 7.95 31.38 38.16
CA ARG A 51 8.63 30.10 37.97
C ARG A 51 7.56 29.07 37.60
N VAL A 52 7.30 28.91 36.31
CA VAL A 52 6.46 27.83 35.80
C VAL A 52 7.24 26.55 36.02
N PHE A 53 6.87 25.78 37.05
CA PHE A 53 7.22 24.38 37.11
C PHE A 53 6.52 23.73 35.92
N ALA A 54 7.28 23.41 34.87
CA ALA A 54 6.85 22.42 33.91
C ALA A 54 6.71 21.12 34.71
N SER A 55 5.48 20.80 35.09
CA SER A 55 5.13 19.42 35.37
C SER A 55 5.38 18.69 34.07
N SER A 56 6.54 18.05 33.96
CA SER A 56 6.74 16.96 33.04
C SER A 56 5.74 15.91 33.46
N THR A 57 4.51 16.00 32.95
CA THR A 57 3.65 14.83 32.85
C THR A 57 4.42 13.88 31.96
N GLU A 58 5.23 13.02 32.57
CA GLU A 58 5.65 11.76 31.98
C GLU A 58 4.38 11.15 31.43
N LEU A 59 4.21 11.23 30.10
CA LEU A 59 3.20 10.51 29.40
C LEU A 59 3.55 9.05 29.67
N ALA A 60 2.87 8.44 30.64
CA ALA A 60 3.04 7.03 30.97
C ALA A 60 3.06 6.27 29.65
N LYS A 61 4.20 5.64 29.33
CA LYS A 61 4.36 4.84 28.11
C LYS A 61 3.36 3.71 28.20
N LYS A 62 2.13 3.94 27.73
CA LYS A 62 1.12 2.92 27.60
C LYS A 62 1.65 1.94 26.57
N GLU A 63 1.95 0.73 27.03
CA GLU A 63 2.33 -0.38 26.19
C GLU A 63 1.24 -0.57 25.13
N ARG A 64 1.63 -0.49 23.85
CA ARG A 64 0.72 -0.68 22.73
C ARG A 64 0.76 -2.15 22.38
N VAL A 65 -0.38 -2.82 22.49
CA VAL A 65 -0.55 -4.23 22.12
C VAL A 65 -1.54 -4.30 20.96
N ASP A 66 -1.26 -5.16 19.98
CA ASP A 66 -2.21 -5.45 18.90
C ASP A 66 -3.35 -6.34 19.40
N GLU A 67 -4.57 -5.80 19.42
CA GLU A 67 -5.80 -6.48 19.81
C GLU A 67 -6.66 -6.87 18.59
N SER A 68 -6.15 -6.72 17.36
CA SER A 68 -6.95 -6.82 16.14
C SER A 68 -7.29 -8.26 15.73
N GLU A 69 -6.70 -9.26 16.40
CA GLU A 69 -6.91 -10.70 16.19
C GLU A 69 -6.64 -11.19 14.75
N ASN A 70 -6.19 -10.31 13.85
CA ASN A 70 -6.00 -10.60 12.42
C ASN A 70 -4.85 -11.59 12.18
N LEU A 71 -3.85 -11.57 13.07
CA LEU A 71 -2.69 -12.46 13.04
C LEU A 71 -2.96 -13.82 13.73
N LYS A 72 -4.20 -14.06 14.19
CA LYS A 72 -4.57 -15.35 14.78
C LYS A 72 -4.87 -16.39 13.72
N LEU A 73 -4.49 -17.62 14.05
CA LEU A 73 -4.63 -18.76 13.16
C LEU A 73 -6.11 -19.05 12.82
N GLU A 74 -7.04 -18.80 13.74
CA GLU A 74 -8.48 -19.03 13.51
C GLU A 74 -9.05 -18.16 12.38
N ASN A 75 -8.43 -17.00 12.11
CA ASN A 75 -8.90 -16.02 11.14
C ASN A 75 -8.21 -16.13 9.76
N ILE A 76 -7.26 -17.07 9.59
CA ILE A 76 -6.45 -17.19 8.37
C ILE A 76 -7.32 -17.38 7.13
N ARG A 77 -8.32 -18.25 7.17
CA ARG A 77 -9.20 -18.50 6.02
C ARG A 77 -9.86 -17.20 5.55
N GLN A 78 -10.38 -16.41 6.48
CA GLN A 78 -11.05 -15.16 6.13
C GLN A 78 -10.05 -14.11 5.65
N SER A 79 -8.84 -14.08 6.22
CA SER A 79 -7.75 -13.21 5.77
C SER A 79 -7.33 -13.52 4.33
N LEU A 80 -7.11 -14.80 4.01
CA LEU A 80 -6.71 -15.24 2.67
C LEU A 80 -7.75 -14.88 1.61
N ILE A 81 -9.05 -15.06 1.90
CA ILE A 81 -10.13 -14.66 0.97
C ILE A 81 -10.08 -13.15 0.70
N ARG A 82 -9.91 -12.33 1.74
CA ARG A 82 -9.83 -10.87 1.59
C ARG A 82 -8.58 -10.43 0.84
N GLN A 83 -7.46 -11.11 1.05
CA GLN A 83 -6.21 -10.85 0.33
C GLN A 83 -6.33 -11.25 -1.14
N GLU A 84 -6.97 -12.38 -1.45
CA GLU A 84 -7.27 -12.81 -2.83
C GLU A 84 -8.13 -11.76 -3.55
N ASP A 85 -9.25 -11.34 -2.94
CA ASP A 85 -10.10 -10.29 -3.49
C ASP A 85 -9.30 -9.01 -3.75
N SER A 86 -8.45 -8.61 -2.79
CA SER A 86 -7.60 -7.42 -2.92
C SER A 86 -6.63 -7.54 -4.10
N ILE A 87 -6.01 -8.71 -4.32
CA ILE A 87 -5.14 -8.96 -5.48
C ILE A 87 -5.94 -8.82 -6.77
N ILE A 88 -7.11 -9.45 -6.86
CA ILE A 88 -7.96 -9.41 -8.06
C ILE A 88 -8.32 -7.97 -8.41
N PHE A 89 -8.77 -7.17 -7.43
CA PHE A 89 -9.10 -5.76 -7.66
C PHE A 89 -7.89 -4.95 -8.11
N CYS A 90 -6.72 -5.12 -7.47
CA CYS A 90 -5.52 -4.36 -7.83
C CYS A 90 -5.05 -4.69 -9.26
N LEU A 91 -5.09 -5.97 -9.66
CA LEU A 91 -4.72 -6.39 -11.01
C LEU A 91 -5.73 -5.88 -12.05
N LEU A 92 -7.03 -5.86 -11.71
CA LEU A 92 -8.06 -5.29 -12.58
C LEU A 92 -7.81 -3.80 -12.80
N GLU A 93 -7.54 -3.04 -11.74
CA GLU A 93 -7.15 -1.62 -11.85
C GLU A 93 -5.90 -1.44 -12.71
N ARG A 94 -4.85 -2.25 -12.52
CA ARG A 94 -3.63 -2.17 -13.33
C ARG A 94 -3.89 -2.45 -14.82
N SER A 95 -4.80 -3.37 -15.13
CA SER A 95 -5.16 -3.76 -16.51
C SER A 95 -5.89 -2.68 -17.30
N GLN A 96 -6.36 -1.61 -16.65
CA GLN A 96 -6.96 -0.46 -17.33
C GLN A 96 -5.92 0.32 -18.15
N TYR A 97 -4.64 0.20 -17.78
CA TYR A 97 -3.52 0.88 -18.43
C TYR A 97 -2.70 -0.08 -19.30
N CYS A 98 -2.10 0.45 -20.37
CA CYS A 98 -1.13 -0.26 -21.20
C CYS A 98 0.15 -0.61 -20.41
N TYR A 99 1.07 -1.31 -21.08
CA TYR A 99 2.36 -1.67 -20.48
C TYR A 99 3.14 -0.46 -19.98
N ASN A 100 3.18 0.64 -20.76
CA ASN A 100 3.84 1.89 -20.39
C ASN A 100 5.31 1.67 -20.00
N ALA A 101 6.14 1.25 -20.98
CA ALA A 101 7.54 0.85 -20.75
C ALA A 101 8.38 1.90 -19.99
N ASP A 102 8.15 3.19 -20.26
CA ASP A 102 8.81 4.31 -19.58
C ASP A 102 8.65 4.26 -18.05
N THR A 103 7.59 3.60 -17.55
CA THR A 103 7.36 3.38 -16.10
C THR A 103 8.48 2.57 -15.44
N TYR A 104 9.10 1.68 -16.20
CA TYR A 104 10.10 0.71 -15.75
C TYR A 104 11.52 1.05 -16.21
N ASP A 105 11.66 2.05 -17.07
CA ASP A 105 12.94 2.53 -17.56
C ASP A 105 13.59 3.50 -16.55
N PRO A 106 14.79 3.20 -16.02
CA PRO A 106 15.52 4.08 -15.12
C PRO A 106 15.84 5.47 -15.69
N ASP A 107 15.93 5.58 -17.01
CA ASP A 107 16.38 6.81 -17.70
C ASP A 107 15.21 7.63 -18.28
N ALA A 108 13.98 7.14 -18.19
CA ALA A 108 12.81 7.80 -18.81
C ALA A 108 12.39 9.08 -18.09
N PHE A 109 12.54 9.17 -16.76
CA PHE A 109 12.10 10.31 -15.97
C PHE A 109 13.22 10.84 -15.08
N ALA A 110 13.54 12.13 -15.23
CA ALA A 110 14.46 12.81 -14.33
C ALA A 110 13.77 13.14 -13.00
N MET A 111 14.18 12.45 -11.93
CA MET A 111 13.70 12.67 -10.57
C MET A 111 14.83 13.21 -9.69
N GLU A 112 14.65 14.40 -9.11
CA GLU A 112 15.69 15.06 -8.34
C GLU A 112 16.14 14.21 -7.14
N GLY A 113 17.43 13.89 -7.09
CA GLY A 113 18.02 13.09 -6.00
C GLY A 113 17.64 11.61 -6.01
N PHE A 114 17.09 11.08 -7.11
CA PHE A 114 16.79 9.66 -7.25
C PHE A 114 17.24 9.11 -8.60
N SER A 115 17.91 7.96 -8.58
CA SER A 115 18.33 7.21 -9.76
C SER A 115 17.58 5.88 -9.79
N GLY A 116 16.72 5.68 -10.78
CA GLY A 116 15.90 4.48 -10.93
C GLY A 116 14.60 4.76 -11.67
N SER A 117 13.85 3.70 -11.94
CA SER A 117 12.56 3.77 -12.64
C SER A 117 11.47 4.47 -11.82
N LEU A 118 10.39 4.89 -12.49
CA LEU A 118 9.26 5.54 -11.82
C LEU A 118 8.59 4.62 -10.79
N VAL A 119 8.49 3.32 -11.09
CA VAL A 119 7.92 2.34 -10.15
C VAL A 119 8.81 2.14 -8.91
N GLU A 120 10.13 2.11 -9.08
CA GLU A 120 11.06 2.01 -7.95
C GLU A 120 10.99 3.26 -7.07
N TYR A 121 10.89 4.45 -7.70
CA TYR A 121 10.71 5.70 -6.97
C TYR A 121 9.45 5.70 -6.12
N LEU A 122 8.30 5.38 -6.73
CA LEU A 122 7.00 5.41 -6.04
C LEU A 122 6.92 4.35 -4.94
N LEU A 123 7.40 3.13 -5.21
CA LEU A 123 7.44 2.09 -4.20
C LEU A 123 8.32 2.53 -3.03
N LYS A 124 9.57 2.94 -3.28
CA LYS A 124 10.51 3.35 -2.22
C LYS A 124 9.96 4.49 -1.38
N LYS A 125 9.37 5.54 -1.99
CA LYS A 125 8.75 6.64 -1.25
C LYS A 125 7.56 6.19 -0.40
N THR A 126 6.75 5.27 -0.92
CA THR A 126 5.63 4.68 -0.18
C THR A 126 6.13 3.85 1.01
N GLU A 127 7.18 3.07 0.82
CA GLU A 127 7.79 2.29 1.92
C GLU A 127 8.38 3.21 2.98
N MET A 128 9.09 4.27 2.60
CA MET A 128 9.60 5.26 3.56
C MET A 128 8.47 5.86 4.40
N LEU A 129 7.34 6.20 3.78
CA LEU A 129 6.17 6.73 4.47
C LEU A 129 5.56 5.68 5.43
N HIS A 130 5.42 4.44 4.99
CA HIS A 130 4.90 3.35 5.81
C HIS A 130 5.83 2.95 6.96
N ALA A 131 7.15 3.06 6.78
CA ALA A 131 8.14 2.81 7.82
C ALA A 131 8.03 3.81 8.98
N GLN A 132 7.77 5.08 8.69
CA GLN A 132 7.58 6.12 9.71
C GLN A 132 6.42 5.81 10.67
N VAL A 133 5.40 5.06 10.22
CA VAL A 133 4.28 4.62 11.06
C VAL A 133 4.45 3.20 11.61
N GLY A 134 5.63 2.59 11.41
CA GLY A 134 5.98 1.30 12.00
C GLY A 134 5.48 0.07 11.25
N ARG A 135 5.02 0.20 9.99
CA ARG A 135 4.47 -0.92 9.20
C ARG A 135 5.41 -2.12 9.17
N TYR A 136 6.68 -1.90 8.86
CA TYR A 136 7.70 -2.95 8.74
C TYR A 136 8.27 -3.45 10.08
N LYS A 137 7.66 -3.06 11.21
CA LYS A 137 7.86 -3.76 12.50
C LYS A 137 6.83 -4.86 12.70
N SER A 138 5.79 -4.93 11.85
CA SER A 138 4.80 -6.01 11.83
C SER A 138 5.42 -7.29 11.29
N PRO A 139 5.15 -8.46 11.90
CA PRO A 139 5.76 -9.73 11.49
C PRO A 139 5.29 -10.22 10.11
N ASP A 140 4.18 -9.69 9.58
CA ASP A 140 3.61 -10.04 8.28
C ASP A 140 4.00 -9.09 7.14
N GLU A 141 4.79 -8.04 7.42
CA GLU A 141 5.10 -6.96 6.48
C GLU A 141 6.58 -6.93 6.11
N HIS A 142 6.90 -7.03 4.82
CA HIS A 142 8.28 -7.12 4.33
C HIS A 142 8.53 -6.03 3.28
N PRO A 143 9.53 -5.14 3.48
CA PRO A 143 9.84 -4.10 2.51
C PRO A 143 10.60 -4.64 1.30
N PHE A 144 10.39 -4.03 0.13
CA PHE A 144 11.19 -4.29 -1.06
C PHE A 144 12.57 -3.62 -0.99
N PHE A 145 12.66 -2.45 -0.34
CA PHE A 145 13.87 -1.65 -0.18
C PHE A 145 14.20 -1.44 1.31
N PRO A 146 14.74 -2.45 2.01
CA PRO A 146 15.02 -2.37 3.46
C PRO A 146 16.12 -1.36 3.83
N ASP A 147 17.07 -1.11 2.93
CA ASP A 147 18.29 -0.37 3.25
C ASP A 147 18.06 1.13 3.53
N ASP A 148 16.93 1.68 3.08
CA ASP A 148 16.64 3.13 3.09
C ASP A 148 15.46 3.52 4.00
N LEU A 149 15.04 2.61 4.88
CA LEU A 149 13.86 2.85 5.71
C LEU A 149 14.17 3.70 6.95
N PRO A 150 13.40 4.77 7.23
CA PRO A 150 13.52 5.53 8.47
C PRO A 150 13.02 4.73 9.67
N GLU A 151 13.52 5.07 10.86
CA GLU A 151 12.96 4.53 12.10
C GLU A 151 11.53 5.04 12.34
N PRO A 152 10.65 4.22 12.95
CA PRO A 152 9.28 4.62 13.24
C PRO A 152 9.22 5.83 14.18
N LEU A 153 8.32 6.76 13.88
CA LEU A 153 7.99 7.91 14.71
C LEU A 153 7.06 7.53 15.87
N LEU A 154 6.33 6.42 15.72
CA LEU A 154 5.40 5.91 16.71
C LEU A 154 6.11 4.98 17.71
N PRO A 155 5.68 4.96 18.99
CA PRO A 155 6.13 3.95 19.93
C PRO A 155 5.86 2.52 19.40
N PRO A 156 6.74 1.54 19.70
CA PRO A 156 6.58 0.17 19.22
C PRO A 156 5.22 -0.44 19.59
N LEU A 157 4.68 -1.23 18.66
CA LEU A 157 3.49 -2.05 18.85
C LEU A 157 3.93 -3.49 19.14
N GLN A 158 3.40 -4.10 20.19
CA GLN A 158 3.64 -5.50 20.51
C GLN A 158 2.66 -6.37 19.76
N TYR A 159 3.21 -7.27 18.94
CA TYR A 159 2.47 -8.26 18.19
C TYR A 159 2.49 -9.60 18.92
N LEU A 160 1.43 -10.39 18.76
CA LEU A 160 1.38 -11.75 19.25
C LEU A 160 2.47 -12.60 18.56
N GLN A 161 3.32 -13.26 19.35
CA GLN A 161 4.32 -14.20 18.84
C GLN A 161 3.65 -15.51 18.41
N VAL A 162 2.99 -15.49 17.25
CA VAL A 162 2.40 -16.68 16.63
C VAL A 162 3.41 -17.36 15.69
N LEU A 163 4.34 -16.59 15.12
CA LEU A 163 5.32 -17.09 14.16
C LEU A 163 6.60 -17.59 14.85
N GLN A 164 7.25 -18.56 14.22
CA GLN A 164 8.57 -19.00 14.65
C GLN A 164 9.62 -17.94 14.32
N PRO A 165 10.70 -17.80 15.12
CA PRO A 165 11.77 -16.81 14.87
C PRO A 165 12.44 -16.90 13.50
N ILE A 166 12.35 -18.05 12.82
CA ILE A 166 12.87 -18.19 11.46
C ILE A 166 12.08 -17.36 10.43
N ALA A 167 10.83 -17.00 10.72
CA ALA A 167 9.99 -16.19 9.83
C ALA A 167 10.64 -14.83 9.53
N ASP A 168 11.34 -14.23 10.50
CA ASP A 168 12.04 -12.95 10.36
C ASP A 168 13.15 -12.96 9.30
N THR A 169 13.61 -14.16 8.90
CA THR A 169 14.67 -14.34 7.91
C THR A 169 14.16 -14.65 6.49
N ILE A 170 12.85 -14.91 6.35
CA ILE A 170 12.26 -15.31 5.07
C ILE A 170 11.74 -14.07 4.34
N ASN A 171 12.51 -13.59 3.35
CA ASN A 171 12.06 -12.54 2.44
C ASN A 171 11.98 -13.07 1.01
N VAL A 172 10.76 -13.11 0.45
CA VAL A 172 10.49 -13.59 -0.92
C VAL A 172 10.25 -12.46 -1.93
N ASN A 173 10.44 -11.20 -1.53
CA ASN A 173 10.07 -10.02 -2.32
C ASN A 173 10.76 -9.99 -3.68
N ARG A 174 12.02 -10.43 -3.77
CA ARG A 174 12.75 -10.58 -5.05
C ARG A 174 12.02 -11.51 -6.03
N LYS A 175 11.50 -12.64 -5.55
CA LYS A 175 10.76 -13.60 -6.39
C LYS A 175 9.40 -13.03 -6.81
N VAL A 176 8.72 -12.33 -5.90
CA VAL A 176 7.44 -11.65 -6.19
C VAL A 176 7.65 -10.56 -7.24
N TRP A 177 8.70 -9.75 -7.09
CA TRP A 177 9.09 -8.72 -8.05
C TRP A 177 9.31 -9.29 -9.45
N ASP A 178 10.14 -10.34 -9.54
CA ASP A 178 10.46 -10.98 -10.81
C ASP A 178 9.20 -11.56 -11.47
N LEU A 179 8.39 -12.30 -10.71
CA LEU A 179 7.15 -12.89 -11.21
C LEU A 179 6.17 -11.81 -11.68
N TYR A 180 6.06 -10.70 -10.93
CA TYR A 180 5.15 -9.61 -11.25
C TYR A 180 5.52 -8.93 -12.57
N PHE A 181 6.77 -8.45 -12.70
CA PHE A 181 7.17 -7.67 -13.88
C PHE A 181 7.54 -8.51 -15.09
N ARG A 182 8.10 -9.72 -14.91
CA ARG A 182 8.55 -10.56 -16.03
C ARG A 182 7.44 -11.44 -16.58
N ASP A 183 6.55 -11.93 -15.72
CA ASP A 183 5.56 -12.94 -16.11
C ASP A 183 4.13 -12.40 -16.08
N LEU A 184 3.73 -11.70 -15.01
CA LEU A 184 2.34 -11.31 -14.82
C LEU A 184 1.95 -10.10 -15.68
N ILE A 185 2.65 -8.97 -15.54
CA ILE A 185 2.29 -7.72 -16.20
C ILE A 185 2.27 -7.85 -17.73
N PRO A 186 3.29 -8.44 -18.39
CA PRO A 186 3.28 -8.59 -19.85
C PRO A 186 2.13 -9.46 -20.39
N ARG A 187 1.55 -10.34 -19.56
CA ARG A 187 0.41 -11.19 -19.93
C ARG A 187 -0.93 -10.55 -19.59
N LEU A 188 -0.96 -9.67 -18.60
CA LEU A 188 -2.17 -9.06 -18.07
C LEU A 188 -2.60 -7.83 -18.89
N VAL A 189 -1.64 -6.99 -19.26
CA VAL A 189 -1.92 -5.67 -19.84
C VAL A 189 -1.63 -5.63 -21.33
N ARG A 190 -2.29 -4.72 -22.06
CA ARG A 190 -2.01 -4.53 -23.49
C ARG A 190 -0.62 -3.92 -23.69
N GLU A 191 0.08 -4.37 -24.72
CA GLU A 191 1.31 -3.72 -25.17
C GLU A 191 1.04 -2.28 -25.62
N GLY A 192 2.05 -1.42 -25.49
CA GLY A 192 2.02 -0.02 -25.93
C GLY A 192 2.14 0.98 -24.78
N ASN A 193 1.92 2.26 -25.12
CA ASN A 193 2.00 3.39 -24.21
C ASN A 193 0.74 4.25 -24.35
N ASP A 194 -0.02 4.39 -23.27
CA ASP A 194 -1.21 5.24 -23.20
C ASP A 194 -0.96 6.58 -22.47
N GLY A 195 0.29 6.84 -22.08
CA GLY A 195 0.73 8.04 -21.38
C GLY A 195 0.56 8.00 -19.86
N ASN A 196 -0.10 6.99 -19.29
CA ASN A 196 -0.44 6.94 -17.85
C ASN A 196 0.62 6.21 -17.02
N CYS A 197 1.90 6.56 -17.18
CA CYS A 197 3.01 5.92 -16.45
C CYS A 197 2.88 6.09 -14.93
N GLY A 198 2.42 7.25 -14.47
CA GLY A 198 2.18 7.51 -13.04
C GLY A 198 1.08 6.63 -12.45
N SER A 199 -0.04 6.49 -13.15
CA SER A 199 -1.15 5.62 -12.69
C SER A 199 -0.74 4.15 -12.73
N ALA A 200 -0.02 3.73 -13.78
CA ALA A 200 0.54 2.38 -13.87
C ALA A 200 1.47 2.07 -12.68
N ALA A 201 2.43 2.95 -12.38
CA ALA A 201 3.34 2.78 -11.25
C ALA A 201 2.64 2.76 -9.88
N LEU A 202 1.58 3.56 -9.70
CA LEU A 202 0.77 3.52 -8.48
C LEU A 202 0.04 2.18 -8.33
N CYS A 203 -0.60 1.71 -9.40
CA CYS A 203 -1.23 0.38 -9.42
C CYS A 203 -0.20 -0.73 -9.16
N ASP A 204 0.99 -0.65 -9.77
CA ASP A 204 2.07 -1.61 -9.56
C ASP A 204 2.53 -1.62 -8.10
N THR A 205 2.70 -0.44 -7.49
CA THR A 205 3.06 -0.29 -6.07
C THR A 205 2.05 -0.98 -5.16
N ILE A 206 0.74 -0.75 -5.40
CA ILE A 206 -0.33 -1.37 -4.61
C ILE A 206 -0.34 -2.89 -4.83
N CYS A 207 -0.24 -3.35 -6.08
CA CYS A 207 -0.20 -4.77 -6.40
C CYS A 207 0.94 -5.49 -5.68
N LEU A 208 2.16 -4.93 -5.75
CA LEU A 208 3.35 -5.49 -5.10
C LEU A 208 3.18 -5.60 -3.59
N GLN A 209 2.64 -4.58 -2.92
CA GLN A 209 2.38 -4.60 -1.48
C GLN A 209 1.38 -5.70 -1.10
N VAL A 210 0.28 -5.84 -1.84
CA VAL A 210 -0.73 -6.87 -1.57
C VAL A 210 -0.20 -8.28 -1.88
N CYS A 211 0.57 -8.45 -2.96
CA CYS A 211 1.15 -9.75 -3.33
C CYS A 211 2.17 -10.27 -2.33
N VAL A 212 2.99 -9.40 -1.74
CA VAL A 212 3.93 -9.78 -0.67
C VAL A 212 3.18 -10.25 0.55
N GLN A 213 2.15 -9.50 0.97
CA GLN A 213 1.35 -9.85 2.13
C GLN A 213 0.65 -11.21 1.96
N PHE A 214 0.15 -11.53 0.76
CA PHE A 214 -0.47 -12.81 0.45
C PHE A 214 0.51 -13.99 0.42
N ASN A 215 1.69 -13.81 -0.19
CA ASN A 215 2.69 -14.88 -0.28
C ASN A 215 3.20 -15.25 1.11
N LEU A 216 3.36 -14.28 2.01
CA LEU A 216 3.80 -14.56 3.37
C LEU A 216 2.71 -15.31 4.17
N SER A 217 1.44 -14.90 4.10
CA SER A 217 0.32 -15.63 4.70
C SER A 217 0.26 -17.09 4.24
N SER A 218 0.44 -17.33 2.94
CA SER A 218 0.38 -18.68 2.35
C SER A 218 1.61 -19.52 2.68
N PHE A 219 2.81 -18.93 2.71
CA PHE A 219 4.06 -19.64 3.02
C PHE A 219 4.17 -19.98 4.51
N LEU A 220 3.75 -19.07 5.39
CA LEU A 220 3.62 -19.33 6.83
C LEU A 220 2.55 -20.37 7.12
N MET A 221 1.44 -20.38 6.37
CA MET A 221 0.44 -21.44 6.46
C MET A 221 1.00 -22.79 6.02
N ILE A 222 1.71 -22.88 4.89
CA ILE A 222 2.32 -24.13 4.41
C ILE A 222 3.38 -24.62 5.41
N LEU A 223 4.24 -23.74 5.93
CA LEU A 223 5.22 -24.08 6.96
C LEU A 223 4.54 -24.51 8.26
N TRP A 224 3.47 -23.83 8.69
CA TRP A 224 2.69 -24.20 9.87
C TRP A 224 1.99 -25.55 9.68
N LEU A 225 1.39 -25.81 8.51
CA LEU A 225 0.73 -27.08 8.18
C LEU A 225 1.73 -28.23 8.14
N ILE A 226 2.90 -28.02 7.51
CA ILE A 226 3.99 -28.99 7.48
C ILE A 226 4.53 -29.24 8.90
N TRP A 227 4.71 -28.20 9.70
CA TRP A 227 5.16 -28.31 11.09
C TRP A 227 4.15 -29.03 11.98
N ASN A 228 2.85 -28.74 11.84
CA ASN A 228 1.78 -29.41 12.59
C ASN A 228 1.59 -30.87 12.15
N LEU A 229 1.74 -31.18 10.87
CA LEU A 229 1.73 -32.55 10.36
C LEU A 229 2.94 -33.34 10.88
N ILE A 230 4.13 -32.73 10.94
CA ILE A 230 5.33 -33.39 11.46
C ILE A 230 5.25 -33.63 12.98
N LEU A 231 4.65 -32.72 13.75
CA LEU A 231 4.46 -32.89 15.19
C LEU A 231 3.36 -33.91 15.53
N ASN A 232 2.25 -33.94 14.77
CA ASN A 232 1.17 -34.91 14.98
C ASN A 232 1.49 -36.32 14.46
N CYS A 233 2.49 -36.50 13.60
CA CYS A 233 2.97 -37.83 13.17
C CYS A 233 4.02 -38.44 14.11
N LYS A 234 4.39 -37.78 15.21
CA LYS A 234 5.28 -38.30 16.26
C LYS A 234 4.58 -38.54 17.61
N GLY A 235 3.25 -38.60 17.62
CA GLY A 235 2.42 -38.99 18.78
C GLY A 235 1.79 -40.35 18.57
#